data_AF-A0A7M7MKY3-F1
#
_entry.id   AF-A0A7M7MKY3-F1
#
_cell.length_a   1.000
_cell.length_b   1.000
_cell.length_c   1.000
_cell.angle_alpha   90.00
_cell.angle_beta   90.00
_cell.angle_gamma   90.00
#
_symmetry.space_group_name_H-M   'P 1'
#
loop_
_entity.id
_entity.type
_entity.pdbx_description
1 polymer ?
#
loop_
_entity_poly.entity_id
_entity_poly.type
_entity_poly.pdbx_seq_one_letter_code
_entity_poly.pdbx_strand_id
1 'polypeptide(L)'
;MEMHKNPNGKRNSLHGDVMTLKEPHRNGSTYGAFQSKDPILAMEKASEIEDRSEHGISVHHPTSYLETMMHLFKGNVGSGIFALGDAFKHAGLLLAPPLTMFLGVICVHAQHILIKCNEEVTRRVNDPNATTGFAGTVELCFATGPLSLRKYSVFMRKLVNIFLCITQLGFCCVYFVFIAKNMKLVMDVYGIEMDVHQHMAVILIPIMLSTWIRNLKYLVPVSSMANFLVIAGYVATMYMMCNDLPSIHERRYIADWHDLPLFFGTVIYSFEGITLVLPLKNEMKKPSNFSKPFGVLNVGMVIVGGMFVAMGFISYLKYGDAVAGSVTLNLESKEVVDGKIIIKHSSYSS
;
A
#
# COMPACT_ATOMS: atom_id res chain seq x y z
N MET A 1 66.62 -33.11 32.46
CA MET A 1 67.54 -34.26 32.50
C MET A 1 66.94 -35.23 33.51
N GLU A 2 66.45 -36.43 33.23
CA GLU A 2 66.55 -37.42 32.15
C GLU A 2 65.17 -38.12 32.05
N MET A 3 64.53 -38.24 30.89
CA MET A 3 64.60 -39.30 29.86
C MET A 3 64.27 -40.76 30.28
N HIS A 4 63.19 -41.25 29.65
CA HIS A 4 62.94 -42.61 29.10
C HIS A 4 62.72 -43.83 30.01
N LYS A 5 61.53 -44.45 29.87
CA LYS A 5 61.35 -45.74 29.15
C LYS A 5 59.87 -46.16 29.04
N ASN A 6 59.46 -46.43 27.79
CA ASN A 6 58.41 -47.40 27.43
C ASN A 6 59.13 -48.71 27.06
N PRO A 7 58.59 -49.93 27.27
CA PRO A 7 57.92 -50.60 26.14
C PRO A 7 56.83 -51.67 26.47
N ASN A 8 55.87 -51.80 25.55
CA ASN A 8 55.17 -53.00 25.02
C ASN A 8 54.70 -54.16 25.94
N GLY A 9 53.38 -54.41 25.90
CA GLY A 9 52.75 -55.70 26.18
C GLY A 9 51.49 -55.92 25.31
N LYS A 10 51.45 -57.03 24.56
CA LYS A 10 50.43 -57.41 23.57
C LYS A 10 49.12 -57.95 24.19
N ARG A 11 48.00 -57.63 23.52
CA ARG A 11 46.70 -58.34 23.33
C ARG A 11 46.30 -59.47 24.29
N ASN A 12 45.08 -59.36 24.86
CA ASN A 12 43.96 -60.26 24.51
C ASN A 12 42.59 -59.68 24.94
N SER A 13 41.58 -59.96 24.11
CA SER A 13 40.15 -59.69 24.30
C SER A 13 39.57 -60.41 25.53
N LEU A 14 38.42 -60.09 26.12
CA LEU A 14 37.12 -59.72 25.55
C LEU A 14 36.21 -59.26 26.73
N HIS A 15 35.27 -58.35 26.45
CA HIS A 15 33.99 -58.15 27.15
C HIS A 15 33.94 -57.44 28.52
N GLY A 16 33.35 -56.25 28.52
CA GLY A 16 32.87 -55.53 29.71
C GLY A 16 32.72 -54.02 29.45
N ASP A 17 31.81 -53.63 28.56
CA ASP A 17 31.57 -52.22 28.22
C ASP A 17 31.08 -51.42 29.44
N VAL A 18 31.82 -50.36 29.74
CA VAL A 18 31.61 -49.39 30.81
C VAL A 18 30.61 -48.32 30.35
N MET A 19 29.70 -47.97 31.25
CA MET A 19 28.76 -46.85 31.17
C MET A 19 29.39 -45.57 30.59
N THR A 20 28.84 -45.10 29.48
CA THR A 20 28.85 -43.68 29.11
C THR A 20 27.39 -43.24 28.91
N LEU A 21 26.98 -42.24 29.69
CA LEU A 21 25.67 -41.59 29.64
C LEU A 21 25.44 -41.04 28.22
N LYS A 22 24.46 -41.64 27.54
CA LYS A 22 24.01 -41.32 26.20
C LYS A 22 22.93 -40.23 26.29
N GLU A 23 23.21 -39.04 25.78
CA GLU A 23 22.17 -38.05 25.47
C GLU A 23 21.22 -38.63 24.41
N PRO A 24 19.89 -38.52 24.58
CA PRO A 24 18.96 -39.05 23.60
C PRO A 24 18.89 -38.10 22.40
N HIS A 25 19.27 -38.63 21.25
CA HIS A 25 18.82 -38.23 19.92
C HIS A 25 17.35 -37.76 19.98
N ARG A 26 17.13 -36.46 19.84
CA ARG A 26 15.81 -35.93 19.54
C ARG A 26 15.68 -35.82 18.02
N ASN A 27 15.23 -36.91 17.41
CA ASN A 27 14.55 -36.89 16.12
C ASN A 27 13.31 -36.00 16.27
N GLY A 28 13.47 -34.70 16.00
CA GLY A 28 12.37 -33.79 15.79
C GLY A 28 11.89 -33.94 14.36
N SER A 29 10.74 -34.59 14.19
CA SER A 29 10.02 -34.69 12.94
C SER A 29 9.90 -33.32 12.28
N THR A 30 10.48 -33.23 11.09
CA THR A 30 10.31 -32.17 10.10
C THR A 30 8.84 -32.07 9.71
N TYR A 31 8.06 -31.28 10.44
CA TYR A 31 6.75 -30.81 10.00
C TYR A 31 6.83 -29.32 9.70
N GLY A 32 6.95 -29.00 8.41
CA GLY A 32 6.35 -27.79 7.85
C GLY A 32 7.02 -26.46 8.16
N ALA A 33 8.34 -26.34 7.99
CA ALA A 33 8.94 -25.05 7.69
C ALA A 33 8.56 -24.63 6.25
N PHE A 34 7.28 -24.29 6.04
CA PHE A 34 6.87 -23.59 4.83
C PHE A 34 7.33 -22.15 5.02
N GLN A 35 8.53 -21.84 4.50
CA GLN A 35 8.95 -20.47 4.26
C GLN A 35 7.83 -19.82 3.45
N SER A 36 7.04 -18.96 4.09
CA SER A 36 6.11 -18.09 3.37
C SER A 36 6.98 -17.09 2.62
N LYS A 37 7.37 -17.48 1.41
CA LYS A 37 7.78 -16.54 0.38
C LYS A 37 6.52 -15.76 0.01
N ASP A 38 6.23 -14.71 0.78
CA ASP A 38 5.26 -13.71 0.37
C ASP A 38 5.82 -13.05 -0.91
N PRO A 39 5.27 -13.34 -2.10
CA PRO A 39 5.93 -13.00 -3.37
C PRO A 39 6.00 -11.48 -3.60
N ILE A 40 5.08 -10.74 -3.00
CA ILE A 40 4.94 -9.29 -3.19
C ILE A 40 6.08 -8.52 -2.50
N LEU A 41 6.60 -9.02 -1.36
CA LEU A 41 7.76 -8.41 -0.68
C LEU A 41 9.10 -8.82 -1.29
N ALA A 42 9.16 -10.04 -1.83
CA ALA A 42 10.35 -10.52 -2.55
C ALA A 42 10.54 -9.81 -3.90
N MET A 43 9.46 -9.26 -4.48
CA MET A 43 9.49 -8.53 -5.75
C MET A 43 10.32 -7.25 -5.69
N GLU A 44 10.24 -6.47 -4.61
CA GLU A 44 11.11 -5.28 -4.43
C GLU A 44 12.56 -5.69 -4.14
N LYS A 45 12.77 -6.80 -3.42
CA LYS A 45 14.12 -7.36 -3.20
C LYS A 45 14.79 -7.85 -4.48
N ALA A 46 14.05 -8.31 -5.48
CA ALA A 46 14.62 -8.86 -6.71
C ALA A 46 15.15 -7.80 -7.69
N SER A 47 14.71 -6.53 -7.59
CA SER A 47 15.15 -5.47 -8.49
C SER A 47 16.57 -4.96 -8.22
N GLU A 48 17.28 -5.45 -7.21
CA GLU A 48 18.65 -4.96 -6.94
C GLU A 48 19.70 -6.07 -6.79
N ILE A 49 19.30 -7.34 -6.83
CA ILE A 49 20.23 -8.45 -6.60
C ILE A 49 21.05 -8.71 -7.86
N GLU A 50 22.29 -8.23 -7.88
CA GLU A 50 23.43 -8.87 -8.54
C GLU A 50 24.73 -8.29 -7.97
N ASP A 51 25.04 -8.58 -6.70
CA ASP A 51 26.37 -9.06 -6.31
C ASP A 51 26.34 -9.66 -4.89
N ARG A 52 27.07 -10.74 -4.65
CA ARG A 52 27.04 -11.51 -3.38
C ARG A 52 28.42 -11.57 -2.74
N SER A 53 28.49 -11.34 -1.42
CA SER A 53 29.35 -12.10 -0.50
C SER A 53 28.88 -11.93 0.96
N GLU A 54 29.33 -12.84 1.81
CA GLU A 54 28.76 -13.32 3.08
C GLU A 54 28.74 -12.33 4.26
N HIS A 55 27.84 -12.62 5.22
CA HIS A 55 27.64 -12.04 6.57
C HIS A 55 26.65 -10.86 6.71
N GLY A 56 25.57 -11.12 7.46
CA GLY A 56 24.55 -10.15 7.85
C GLY A 56 23.50 -9.93 6.77
N ILE A 57 22.23 -9.83 7.15
CA ILE A 57 21.20 -9.29 6.24
C ILE A 57 21.53 -7.81 6.07
N SER A 58 22.35 -7.47 5.08
CA SER A 58 22.43 -6.13 4.54
C SER A 58 21.13 -5.89 3.78
N VAL A 59 20.34 -4.93 4.24
CA VAL A 59 19.32 -4.31 3.39
C VAL A 59 20.08 -3.76 2.18
N HIS A 60 19.80 -4.26 0.98
CA HIS A 60 20.69 -4.09 -0.17
C HIS A 60 20.73 -2.64 -0.71
N HIS A 61 19.75 -1.80 -0.35
CA HIS A 61 19.89 -0.35 -0.43
C HIS A 61 18.94 0.26 0.60
N PRO A 62 19.39 0.49 1.84
CA PRO A 62 18.47 0.92 2.88
C PRO A 62 17.94 2.32 2.52
N THR A 63 16.62 2.46 2.52
CA THR A 63 15.97 3.70 2.11
C THR A 63 16.23 4.81 3.12
N SER A 64 16.49 6.00 2.60
CA SER A 64 16.56 7.24 3.37
C SER A 64 15.16 7.72 3.75
N TYR A 65 15.09 8.65 4.71
CA TYR A 65 13.83 9.22 5.19
C TYR A 65 12.94 9.73 4.04
N LEU A 66 13.52 10.43 3.06
CA LEU A 66 12.78 10.99 1.93
C LEU A 66 12.36 9.92 0.92
N GLU A 67 13.21 8.93 0.66
CA GLU A 67 12.85 7.80 -0.21
C GLU A 67 11.69 7.01 0.38
N THR A 68 11.75 6.65 1.67
CA THR A 68 10.65 5.96 2.36
C THR A 68 9.38 6.81 2.36
N MET A 69 9.49 8.12 2.53
CA MET A 69 8.35 9.04 2.46
C MET A 69 7.73 9.08 1.05
N MET A 70 8.55 9.06 0.00
CA MET A 70 8.09 8.96 -1.39
C MET A 70 7.40 7.62 -1.67
N HIS A 71 7.93 6.52 -1.15
CA HIS A 71 7.28 5.21 -1.26
C HIS A 71 5.96 5.16 -0.48
N LEU A 72 5.90 5.75 0.71
CA LEU A 72 4.67 5.89 1.49
C LEU A 72 3.63 6.73 0.74
N PHE A 73 4.06 7.86 0.16
CA PHE A 73 3.22 8.72 -0.66
C PHE A 73 2.67 7.96 -1.86
N LYS A 74 3.54 7.31 -2.65
CA LYS A 74 3.14 6.48 -3.80
C LYS A 74 2.18 5.37 -3.40
N GLY A 75 2.39 4.78 -2.23
CA GLY A 75 1.57 3.71 -1.70
C GLY A 75 0.15 4.14 -1.31
N ASN A 76 -0.04 5.37 -0.86
CA ASN A 76 -1.34 5.90 -0.45
C ASN A 76 -2.02 6.74 -1.56
N VAL A 77 -1.24 7.40 -2.42
CA VAL A 77 -1.73 8.29 -3.47
C VAL A 77 -1.86 7.53 -4.78
N GLY A 78 -2.98 6.79 -4.88
CA GLY A 78 -3.43 6.12 -6.10
C GLY A 78 -4.59 6.86 -6.78
N SER A 79 -5.41 6.13 -7.55
CA SER A 79 -6.63 6.69 -8.16
C SER A 79 -7.68 7.15 -7.14
N GLY A 80 -7.63 6.64 -5.91
CA GLY A 80 -8.57 6.99 -4.83
C GLY A 80 -8.58 8.47 -4.46
N ILE A 81 -7.50 9.22 -4.70
CA ILE A 81 -7.49 10.67 -4.47
C ILE A 81 -8.48 11.40 -5.39
N PHE A 82 -8.64 10.94 -6.63
CA PHE A 82 -9.52 11.58 -7.61
C PHE A 82 -11.01 11.31 -7.36
N ALA A 83 -11.34 10.29 -6.56
CA ALA A 83 -12.71 10.00 -6.15
C ALA A 83 -13.18 10.84 -4.95
N LEU A 84 -12.29 11.61 -4.31
CA LEU A 84 -12.63 12.37 -3.10
C LEU A 84 -13.64 13.49 -3.34
N GLY A 85 -13.76 14.01 -4.56
CA GLY A 85 -14.82 14.97 -4.89
C GLY A 85 -16.21 14.37 -4.77
N ASP A 86 -16.39 13.16 -5.29
CA ASP A 86 -17.63 12.39 -5.15
C ASP A 86 -17.90 12.01 -3.69
N ALA A 87 -16.86 11.69 -2.92
CA ALA A 87 -17.01 11.52 -1.48
C ALA A 87 -17.57 12.81 -0.82
N PHE A 88 -16.95 13.95 -1.10
CA PHE A 88 -17.33 15.23 -0.49
C PHE A 88 -18.75 15.66 -0.86
N LYS A 89 -19.25 15.27 -2.04
CA LYS A 89 -20.67 15.41 -2.40
C LYS A 89 -21.62 14.65 -1.45
N HIS A 90 -21.22 13.46 -1.01
CA HIS A 90 -22.00 12.60 -0.11
C HIS A 90 -21.91 12.99 1.38
N ALA A 91 -21.01 13.88 1.78
CA ALA A 91 -20.92 14.40 3.16
C ALA A 91 -21.26 15.89 3.28
N GLY A 92 -21.01 16.67 2.23
CA GLY A 92 -21.19 18.12 2.20
C GLY A 92 -19.90 18.89 2.52
N LEU A 93 -19.85 20.15 2.07
CA LEU A 93 -18.64 20.95 2.05
C LEU A 93 -18.08 21.29 3.46
N LEU A 94 -18.95 21.39 4.47
CA LEU A 94 -18.56 21.70 5.85
C LEU A 94 -18.24 20.44 6.66
N LEU A 95 -19.01 19.37 6.47
CA LEU A 95 -18.87 18.13 7.25
C LEU A 95 -17.73 17.24 6.74
N ALA A 96 -17.48 17.23 5.42
CA ALA A 96 -16.48 16.35 4.81
C ALA A 96 -15.03 16.60 5.32
N PRO A 97 -14.49 17.83 5.35
CA PRO A 97 -13.12 18.07 5.82
C PRO A 97 -12.80 17.54 7.23
N PRO A 98 -13.56 17.88 8.30
CA PRO A 98 -13.26 17.38 9.64
C PRO A 98 -13.44 15.86 9.72
N LEU A 99 -14.40 15.28 8.99
CA LEU A 99 -14.63 13.85 9.00
C LEU A 99 -13.52 13.08 8.27
N THR A 100 -13.01 13.60 7.16
CA THR A 100 -11.81 13.07 6.47
C THR A 100 -10.59 13.12 7.38
N MET A 101 -10.37 14.22 8.09
CA MET A 101 -9.26 14.33 9.06
C MET A 101 -9.41 13.33 10.21
N PHE A 102 -10.62 13.18 10.75
CA PHE A 102 -10.92 12.20 11.79
C PHE A 102 -10.61 10.76 11.34
N LEU A 103 -11.07 10.39 10.13
CA LEU A 103 -10.76 9.08 9.54
C LEU A 103 -9.26 8.89 9.29
N GLY A 104 -8.56 9.93 8.83
CA GLY A 104 -7.11 9.92 8.70
C GLY A 104 -6.40 9.64 10.02
N VAL A 105 -6.84 10.27 11.12
CA VAL A 105 -6.31 9.99 12.47
C VAL A 105 -6.54 8.55 12.88
N ILE A 106 -7.73 7.99 12.63
CA ILE A 106 -8.02 6.57 12.90
C ILE A 106 -7.10 5.65 12.09
N CYS A 107 -6.93 5.92 10.79
CA CYS A 107 -6.06 5.14 9.92
C CYS A 107 -4.60 5.17 10.42
N VAL A 108 -4.07 6.35 10.72
CA VAL A 108 -2.70 6.51 11.25
C VAL A 108 -2.56 5.81 12.60
N HIS A 109 -3.56 5.91 13.48
CA HIS A 109 -3.57 5.21 14.75
C HIS A 109 -3.53 3.69 14.58
N ALA A 110 -4.32 3.14 13.66
CA ALA A 110 -4.30 1.72 13.33
C ALA A 110 -2.94 1.27 12.77
N GLN A 111 -2.30 2.07 11.93
CA GLN A 111 -0.94 1.82 11.43
C GLN A 111 0.09 1.76 12.58
N HIS A 112 0.01 2.67 13.55
CA HIS A 112 0.86 2.63 14.74
C HIS A 112 0.62 1.41 15.62
N ILE A 113 -0.65 1.01 15.81
CA ILE A 113 -0.98 -0.23 16.53
C ILE A 113 -0.33 -1.42 15.83
N LEU A 114 -0.45 -1.51 14.51
CA LEU A 114 0.16 -2.60 13.75
C LEU A 114 1.68 -2.68 13.96
N ILE A 115 2.36 -1.54 13.88
CA ILE A 115 3.82 -1.48 14.07
C ILE A 115 4.20 -1.93 15.48
N LYS A 116 3.52 -1.42 16.51
CA LYS A 116 3.81 -1.78 17.91
C LYS A 116 3.56 -3.26 18.18
N CYS A 117 2.49 -3.82 17.61
CA CYS A 117 2.21 -5.25 17.69
C CYS A 117 3.31 -6.08 17.01
N ASN A 118 3.77 -5.67 15.82
CA ASN A 118 4.86 -6.32 15.12
C ASN A 118 6.18 -6.30 15.92
N GLU A 119 6.54 -5.15 16.50
CA GLU A 119 7.73 -5.03 17.36
C GLU A 119 7.65 -5.91 18.61
N GLU A 120 6.53 -5.84 19.33
CA GLU A 120 6.35 -6.58 20.59
C GLU A 120 6.34 -8.09 20.36
N VAL A 121 5.74 -8.55 19.26
CA VAL A 121 5.70 -9.97 18.92
C VAL A 121 7.06 -10.49 18.46
N THR A 122 7.77 -9.71 17.63
CA THR A 122 9.14 -10.06 17.21
C THR A 122 10.07 -10.15 18.43
N ARG A 123 9.91 -9.23 19.40
CA ARG A 123 10.62 -9.27 20.69
C ARG A 123 10.32 -10.54 21.50
N ARG A 124 9.06 -11.00 21.53
CA ARG A 124 8.65 -12.21 22.28
C ARG A 124 9.18 -13.51 21.69
N VAL A 125 9.23 -13.60 20.36
CA VAL A 125 9.70 -14.80 19.65
C VAL A 125 11.23 -14.88 19.67
N ASN A 126 11.93 -13.78 19.97
CA ASN A 126 13.39 -13.67 20.05
C ASN A 126 14.10 -14.20 18.77
N ASP A 127 13.40 -14.12 17.64
CA ASP A 127 13.92 -14.44 16.31
C ASP A 127 13.90 -13.16 15.45
N PRO A 128 15.07 -12.55 15.20
CA PRO A 128 15.21 -11.38 14.33
C PRO A 128 14.73 -11.64 12.89
N ASN A 129 14.69 -12.90 12.46
CA ASN A 129 14.23 -13.29 11.12
C ASN A 129 12.71 -13.47 11.05
N ALA A 130 11.99 -13.39 12.18
CA ALA A 130 10.52 -13.40 12.23
C ALA A 130 9.90 -12.05 11.84
N THR A 131 10.61 -11.24 11.05
CA THR A 131 10.07 -10.03 10.44
C THR A 131 8.99 -10.45 9.46
N THR A 132 7.75 -10.34 9.91
CA THR A 132 6.59 -10.88 9.21
C THR A 132 5.77 -9.74 8.60
N GLY A 133 5.23 -9.97 7.40
CA GLY A 133 4.20 -9.09 6.82
C GLY A 133 2.95 -9.04 7.71
N PHE A 134 1.95 -8.25 7.32
CA PHE A 134 0.77 -8.01 8.15
C PHE A 134 0.07 -9.32 8.61
N ALA A 135 -0.18 -10.25 7.69
CA ALA A 135 -0.81 -11.53 8.04
C ALA A 135 0.03 -12.40 8.98
N GLY A 136 1.36 -12.43 8.79
CA GLY A 136 2.27 -13.16 9.67
C GLY A 136 2.37 -12.51 11.06
N THR A 137 2.33 -11.17 11.13
CA THR A 137 2.25 -10.45 12.42
C THR A 137 1.02 -10.88 13.20
N VAL A 138 -0.15 -10.95 12.52
CA VAL A 138 -1.40 -11.41 13.16
C VAL A 138 -1.28 -12.87 13.61
N GLU A 139 -0.71 -13.76 12.80
CA GLU A 139 -0.48 -15.16 13.19
C GLU A 139 0.32 -15.26 14.49
N LEU A 140 1.45 -14.56 14.56
CA LEU A 140 2.31 -14.60 15.74
C LEU A 140 1.67 -13.90 16.95
N CYS A 141 0.86 -12.85 16.76
CA CYS A 141 0.05 -12.26 17.83
C CYS A 141 -0.85 -13.32 18.49
N PHE A 142 -1.53 -14.14 17.68
CA PHE A 142 -2.38 -15.21 18.20
C PHE A 142 -1.57 -16.36 18.79
N ALA A 143 -0.45 -16.74 18.16
CA ALA A 143 0.41 -17.84 18.62
C ALA A 143 1.11 -17.53 19.97
N THR A 144 1.48 -16.27 20.19
CA THR A 144 2.11 -15.80 21.43
C THR A 144 1.11 -15.28 22.46
N GLY A 145 -0.17 -15.19 22.10
CA GLY A 145 -1.26 -14.70 22.95
C GLY A 145 -1.72 -15.70 24.02
N PRO A 146 -2.89 -15.45 24.64
CA PRO A 146 -3.52 -16.34 25.62
C PRO A 146 -3.72 -17.76 25.08
N LEU A 147 -3.56 -18.78 25.92
CA LEU A 147 -3.62 -20.20 25.51
C LEU A 147 -4.87 -20.55 24.69
N SER A 148 -6.03 -19.99 25.06
CA SER A 148 -7.31 -20.22 24.38
C SER A 148 -7.34 -19.71 22.93
N LEU A 149 -6.55 -18.67 22.61
CA LEU A 149 -6.52 -18.03 21.30
C LEU A 149 -5.47 -18.62 20.36
N ARG A 150 -4.44 -19.30 20.89
CA ARG A 150 -3.33 -19.86 20.11
C ARG A 150 -3.77 -20.82 19.01
N LYS A 151 -4.84 -21.58 19.25
CA LYS A 151 -5.41 -22.52 18.28
C LYS A 151 -5.96 -21.84 17.01
N TYR A 152 -6.23 -20.52 17.06
CA TYR A 152 -6.77 -19.76 15.94
C TYR A 152 -5.68 -19.04 15.10
N SER A 153 -4.39 -19.15 15.44
CA SER A 153 -3.32 -18.39 14.78
C SER A 153 -3.29 -18.57 13.26
N VAL A 154 -3.27 -19.82 12.79
CA VAL A 154 -3.24 -20.16 11.35
C VAL A 154 -4.55 -19.76 10.67
N PHE A 155 -5.69 -19.88 11.36
CA PHE A 155 -6.98 -19.44 10.84
C PHE A 155 -7.00 -17.92 10.61
N MET A 156 -6.53 -17.14 11.58
CA MET A 156 -6.48 -15.68 11.49
C MET A 156 -5.51 -15.22 10.40
N ARG A 157 -4.36 -15.90 10.23
CA ARG A 157 -3.45 -15.65 9.11
C ARG A 157 -4.15 -15.79 7.76
N LYS A 158 -4.85 -16.92 7.56
CA LYS A 158 -5.59 -17.20 6.31
C LYS A 158 -6.68 -16.16 6.09
N LEU A 159 -7.43 -15.81 7.14
CA LEU A 159 -8.48 -14.81 7.08
C LEU A 159 -7.94 -13.44 6.64
N VAL A 160 -6.85 -12.96 7.25
CA VAL A 160 -6.21 -11.70 6.87
C VAL A 160 -5.72 -11.76 5.43
N ASN A 161 -5.04 -12.85 5.02
CA ASN A 161 -4.61 -13.00 3.64
C ASN A 161 -5.77 -12.99 2.64
N ILE A 162 -6.90 -13.61 2.96
CA ILE A 162 -8.11 -13.55 2.12
C ILE A 162 -8.61 -12.11 1.98
N PHE A 163 -8.72 -11.37 3.10
CA PHE A 163 -9.12 -9.95 3.04
C PHE A 163 -8.14 -9.11 2.24
N LEU A 164 -6.83 -9.31 2.42
CA LEU A 164 -5.81 -8.62 1.63
C LEU A 164 -5.94 -8.93 0.13
N CYS A 165 -6.17 -10.18 -0.24
CA CYS A 165 -6.39 -10.56 -1.65
C CYS A 165 -7.66 -9.92 -2.22
N ILE A 166 -8.76 -9.89 -1.47
CA ILE A 166 -10.02 -9.24 -1.90
C ILE A 166 -9.78 -7.75 -2.12
N THR A 167 -9.14 -7.09 -1.18
CA THR A 167 -8.81 -5.66 -1.26
C THR A 167 -7.94 -5.35 -2.48
N GLN A 168 -6.88 -6.14 -2.71
CA GLN A 168 -6.00 -5.96 -3.88
C GLN A 168 -6.71 -6.22 -5.20
N LEU A 169 -7.57 -7.22 -5.27
CA LEU A 169 -8.41 -7.45 -6.46
C LEU A 169 -9.32 -6.25 -6.73
N GLY A 170 -9.92 -5.68 -5.68
CA GLY A 170 -10.72 -4.46 -5.77
C GLY A 170 -9.92 -3.28 -6.34
N PHE A 171 -8.68 -3.09 -5.90
CA PHE A 171 -7.82 -2.02 -6.43
C PHE A 171 -7.49 -2.20 -7.89
N CYS A 172 -7.18 -3.42 -8.31
CA CYS A 172 -6.99 -3.74 -9.73
C CYS A 172 -8.24 -3.34 -10.53
N CYS A 173 -9.44 -3.74 -10.08
CA CYS A 173 -10.69 -3.38 -10.75
C CYS A 173 -10.87 -1.85 -10.87
N VAL A 174 -10.64 -1.10 -9.78
CA VAL A 174 -10.75 0.36 -9.80
C VAL A 174 -9.73 0.98 -10.76
N TYR A 175 -8.48 0.50 -10.78
CA TYR A 175 -7.47 0.97 -11.72
C TYR A 175 -7.87 0.71 -13.18
N PHE A 176 -8.37 -0.48 -13.50
CA PHE A 176 -8.85 -0.80 -14.85
C PHE A 176 -9.95 0.16 -15.30
N VAL A 177 -10.97 0.36 -14.46
CA VAL A 177 -12.09 1.26 -14.76
C VAL A 177 -11.61 2.72 -14.86
N PHE A 178 -10.71 3.15 -13.97
CA PHE A 178 -10.16 4.50 -13.99
C PHE A 178 -9.37 4.76 -15.28
N ILE A 179 -8.44 3.88 -15.66
CA ILE A 179 -7.64 4.05 -16.88
C ILE A 179 -8.56 4.00 -18.10
N ALA A 180 -9.50 3.05 -18.17
CA ALA A 180 -10.40 2.92 -19.32
C ALA A 180 -11.29 4.15 -19.51
N LYS A 181 -11.84 4.70 -18.42
CA LYS A 181 -12.65 5.91 -18.48
C LYS A 181 -11.83 7.12 -18.91
N ASN A 182 -10.64 7.32 -18.36
CA ASN A 182 -9.76 8.43 -18.78
C ASN A 182 -9.28 8.27 -20.23
N MET A 183 -8.94 7.06 -20.66
CA MET A 183 -8.57 6.78 -22.05
C MET A 183 -9.72 7.10 -23.00
N LYS A 184 -10.96 6.75 -22.60
CA LYS A 184 -12.16 7.10 -23.36
C LYS A 184 -12.32 8.61 -23.53
N LEU A 185 -12.21 9.41 -22.47
CA LEU A 185 -12.28 10.88 -22.59
C LEU A 185 -11.28 11.40 -23.62
N VAL A 186 -10.03 10.92 -23.55
CA VAL A 186 -8.99 11.35 -24.47
C VAL A 186 -9.30 10.93 -25.91
N MET A 187 -9.75 9.69 -26.13
CA MET A 187 -10.07 9.17 -27.46
C MET A 187 -11.32 9.80 -28.08
N ASP A 188 -12.34 10.09 -27.27
CA ASP A 188 -13.57 10.77 -27.70
C ASP A 188 -13.25 12.19 -28.22
N VAL A 189 -12.27 12.90 -27.63
CA VAL A 189 -11.78 14.20 -28.13
C VAL A 189 -11.16 14.10 -29.53
N TYR A 190 -10.53 12.98 -29.87
CA TYR A 190 -9.98 12.73 -31.21
C TYR A 190 -11.01 12.12 -32.18
N GLY A 191 -12.28 12.03 -31.80
CA GLY A 191 -13.37 11.52 -32.63
C GLY A 191 -13.43 9.99 -32.72
N ILE A 192 -12.74 9.26 -31.84
CA ILE A 192 -12.78 7.80 -31.77
C ILE A 192 -13.78 7.39 -30.68
N GLU A 193 -15.05 7.29 -31.06
CA GLU A 193 -16.12 6.88 -30.15
C GLU A 193 -16.12 5.36 -29.95
N MET A 194 -15.39 4.91 -28.93
CA MET A 194 -15.40 3.51 -28.50
C MET A 194 -16.07 3.38 -27.13
N ASP A 195 -16.72 2.24 -26.89
CA ASP A 195 -17.35 1.97 -25.60
C ASP A 195 -16.31 1.72 -24.49
N VAL A 196 -16.65 2.00 -23.22
CA VAL A 196 -15.73 1.82 -22.08
C VAL A 196 -15.25 0.37 -21.97
N HIS A 197 -16.10 -0.62 -22.26
CA HIS A 197 -15.71 -2.03 -22.18
C HIS A 197 -14.65 -2.40 -23.23
N GLN A 198 -14.69 -1.76 -24.41
CA GLN A 198 -13.66 -1.94 -25.43
C GLN A 198 -12.33 -1.32 -24.99
N HIS A 199 -12.36 -0.14 -24.36
CA HIS A 199 -11.19 0.47 -23.75
C HIS A 199 -10.58 -0.44 -22.68
N MET A 200 -11.41 -1.05 -21.82
CA MET A 200 -10.95 -2.02 -20.81
C MET A 200 -10.27 -3.24 -21.45
N ALA A 201 -10.81 -3.77 -22.55
CA ALA A 201 -10.22 -4.89 -23.27
C ALA A 201 -8.85 -4.51 -23.90
N VAL A 202 -8.73 -3.30 -24.46
CA VAL A 202 -7.46 -2.80 -25.01
C VAL A 202 -6.41 -2.62 -23.91
N ILE A 203 -6.78 -2.06 -22.75
CA ILE A 203 -5.88 -1.84 -21.60
C ILE A 203 -5.44 -3.16 -20.94
N LEU A 204 -6.26 -4.20 -21.03
CA LEU A 204 -5.88 -5.53 -20.53
C LEU A 204 -4.61 -6.06 -21.19
N ILE A 205 -4.41 -5.80 -22.48
CA ILE A 205 -3.24 -6.28 -23.24
C ILE A 205 -1.91 -5.75 -22.66
N PRO A 206 -1.66 -4.42 -22.55
CA PRO A 206 -0.41 -3.91 -21.99
C PRO A 206 -0.24 -4.26 -20.50
N ILE A 207 -1.32 -4.35 -19.73
CA ILE A 207 -1.23 -4.77 -18.32
C ILE A 207 -0.79 -6.24 -18.23
N MET A 208 -1.39 -7.13 -19.03
CA MET A 208 -0.98 -8.54 -19.10
C MET A 208 0.48 -8.68 -19.54
N LEU A 209 0.92 -7.91 -20.55
CA LEU A 209 2.33 -7.91 -20.97
C LEU A 209 3.25 -7.45 -19.83
N SER A 210 2.84 -6.45 -19.05
CA SER A 210 3.58 -5.98 -17.89
C SER A 210 3.73 -7.06 -16.81
N THR A 211 2.72 -7.92 -16.63
CA THR A 211 2.82 -9.07 -15.69
C THR A 211 3.81 -10.14 -16.14
N TRP A 212 4.16 -10.20 -17.42
CA TRP A 212 5.18 -11.14 -17.94
C TRP A 212 6.61 -10.62 -17.70
N ILE A 213 6.78 -9.37 -17.26
CA ILE A 213 8.12 -8.85 -16.98
C ILE A 213 8.64 -9.51 -15.69
N ARG A 214 9.49 -10.52 -15.88
CA ARG A 214 10.09 -11.30 -14.77
C ARG A 214 11.21 -10.55 -14.06
N ASN A 215 11.79 -9.54 -14.70
CA ASN A 215 12.87 -8.74 -14.14
C ASN A 215 12.40 -7.29 -13.91
N LEU A 216 12.09 -6.99 -12.66
CA LEU A 216 11.60 -5.69 -12.22
C LEU A 216 12.64 -4.57 -12.35
N LYS A 217 13.93 -4.88 -12.55
CA LYS A 217 14.97 -3.87 -12.87
C LYS A 217 14.59 -3.02 -14.08
N TYR A 218 13.97 -3.63 -15.09
CA TYR A 218 13.54 -2.91 -16.30
C TYR A 218 12.35 -1.97 -16.05
N LEU A 219 11.58 -2.17 -14.97
CA LEU A 219 10.48 -1.28 -14.60
C LEU A 219 10.94 -0.07 -13.80
N VAL A 220 12.12 -0.09 -13.18
CA VAL A 220 12.62 1.01 -12.34
C VAL A 220 12.60 2.37 -13.07
N PRO A 221 13.22 2.54 -14.26
CA PRO A 221 13.21 3.84 -14.95
C PRO A 221 11.80 4.24 -15.41
N VAL A 222 10.99 3.28 -15.85
CA VAL A 222 9.60 3.52 -16.27
C VAL A 222 8.74 3.96 -15.07
N SER A 223 8.92 3.33 -13.91
CA SER A 223 8.23 3.69 -12.68
C SER A 223 8.63 5.07 -12.18
N SER A 224 9.90 5.46 -12.32
CA SER A 224 10.34 6.81 -11.94
C SER A 224 9.67 7.87 -12.82
N MET A 225 9.60 7.63 -14.14
CA MET A 225 8.88 8.51 -15.06
C MET A 225 7.37 8.55 -14.74
N ALA A 226 6.76 7.39 -14.44
CA ALA A 226 5.35 7.32 -14.03
C ALA A 226 5.07 8.12 -12.76
N ASN A 227 5.96 8.07 -11.76
CA ASN A 227 5.82 8.87 -10.54
C ASN A 227 5.82 10.38 -10.84
N PHE A 228 6.71 10.85 -11.73
CA PHE A 228 6.73 12.24 -12.17
C PHE A 228 5.42 12.63 -12.87
N LEU A 229 4.91 11.78 -13.77
CA LEU A 229 3.64 12.01 -14.46
C LEU A 229 2.44 12.03 -13.50
N VAL A 230 2.43 11.20 -12.47
CA VAL A 230 1.38 11.21 -11.42
C VAL A 230 1.39 12.52 -10.65
N ILE A 231 2.57 12.98 -10.22
CA ILE A 231 2.71 14.26 -9.51
C ILE A 231 2.29 15.42 -10.41
N ALA A 232 2.76 15.44 -11.66
CA ALA A 232 2.39 16.45 -12.64
C ALA A 232 0.87 16.46 -12.92
N GLY A 233 0.26 15.27 -13.08
CA GLY A 233 -1.18 15.12 -13.27
C GLY A 233 -2.00 15.61 -12.07
N TYR A 234 -1.53 15.34 -10.86
CA TYR A 234 -2.13 15.89 -9.64
C TYR A 234 -2.07 17.42 -9.61
N VAL A 235 -0.89 18.00 -9.84
CA VAL A 235 -0.69 19.46 -9.86
C VAL A 235 -1.54 20.11 -10.95
N ALA A 236 -1.58 19.54 -12.15
CA ALA A 236 -2.39 20.04 -13.26
C ALA A 236 -3.89 19.98 -12.94
N THR A 237 -4.37 18.87 -12.36
CA THR A 237 -5.78 18.72 -11.94
C THR A 237 -6.13 19.76 -10.89
N MET A 238 -5.30 19.91 -9.85
CA MET A 238 -5.43 20.96 -8.83
C MET A 238 -5.52 22.35 -9.45
N TYR A 239 -4.56 22.68 -10.33
CA TYR A 239 -4.51 23.98 -10.99
C TYR A 239 -5.78 24.26 -11.79
N MET A 240 -6.25 23.31 -12.60
CA MET A 240 -7.45 23.48 -13.41
C MET A 240 -8.70 23.75 -12.57
N MET A 241 -8.88 23.07 -11.44
CA MET A 241 -10.07 23.29 -10.60
C MET A 241 -10.03 24.58 -9.79
N CYS A 242 -8.84 25.08 -9.46
CA CYS A 242 -8.69 26.36 -8.77
C CYS A 242 -9.03 27.58 -9.65
N ASN A 243 -9.11 27.41 -10.98
CA ASN A 243 -9.58 28.46 -11.87
C ASN A 243 -11.11 28.57 -11.80
N ASP A 244 -11.64 29.79 -11.74
CA ASP A 244 -13.08 30.11 -11.71
C ASP A 244 -13.88 29.33 -10.66
N LEU A 245 -13.46 29.42 -9.39
CA LEU A 245 -14.17 28.81 -8.27
C LEU A 245 -15.48 29.56 -7.96
N PRO A 246 -16.63 28.85 -7.89
CA PRO A 246 -17.89 29.45 -7.50
C PRO A 246 -17.93 29.78 -6.01
N SER A 247 -18.94 30.56 -5.60
CA SER A 247 -19.11 30.93 -4.20
C SER A 247 -19.41 29.70 -3.32
N ILE A 248 -18.82 29.66 -2.13
CA ILE A 248 -18.99 28.58 -1.14
C ILE A 248 -20.48 28.39 -0.75
N HIS A 249 -21.28 29.45 -0.85
CA HIS A 249 -22.71 29.45 -0.49
C HIS A 249 -23.61 28.67 -1.47
N GLU A 250 -23.10 28.32 -2.65
CA GLU A 250 -23.86 27.56 -3.66
C GLU A 250 -23.77 26.04 -3.48
N ARG A 251 -23.16 25.59 -2.38
CA ARG A 251 -22.89 24.17 -2.12
C ARG A 251 -23.59 23.68 -0.86
N ARG A 252 -23.98 22.41 -0.86
CA ARG A 252 -24.59 21.78 0.30
C ARG A 252 -23.54 21.65 1.40
N TYR A 253 -23.77 22.34 2.52
CA TYR A 253 -22.86 22.31 3.66
C TYR A 253 -22.82 20.95 4.35
N ILE A 254 -23.98 20.31 4.47
CA ILE A 254 -24.17 19.00 5.11
C ILE A 254 -25.09 18.17 4.23
N ALA A 255 -24.63 16.98 3.83
CA ALA A 255 -25.40 16.02 3.06
C ALA A 255 -26.33 15.17 3.92
N ASP A 256 -27.21 14.41 3.27
CA ASP A 256 -28.14 13.51 3.93
C ASP A 256 -27.39 12.36 4.63
N TRP A 257 -27.87 11.95 5.81
CA TRP A 257 -27.27 10.88 6.61
C TRP A 257 -27.16 9.54 5.88
N HIS A 258 -28.02 9.31 4.89
CA HIS A 258 -28.05 8.08 4.09
C HIS A 258 -26.85 7.96 3.12
N ASP A 259 -26.24 9.08 2.73
CA ASP A 259 -25.10 9.09 1.78
C ASP A 259 -23.75 8.96 2.49
N LEU A 260 -23.71 9.19 3.80
CA LEU A 260 -22.48 9.12 4.60
C LEU A 260 -21.73 7.78 4.49
N PRO A 261 -22.38 6.59 4.44
CA PRO A 261 -21.67 5.33 4.23
C PRO A 261 -20.82 5.31 2.94
N LEU A 262 -21.28 5.94 1.86
CA LEU A 262 -20.52 6.06 0.61
C LEU A 262 -19.31 6.98 0.80
N PHE A 263 -19.48 8.09 1.52
CA PHE A 263 -18.35 8.96 1.91
C PHE A 263 -17.31 8.18 2.73
N PHE A 264 -17.72 7.45 3.78
CA PHE A 264 -16.81 6.67 4.61
C PHE A 264 -16.04 5.63 3.80
N GLY A 265 -16.74 4.89 2.93
CA GLY A 265 -16.14 3.89 2.06
C GLY A 265 -15.07 4.49 1.14
N THR A 266 -15.38 5.59 0.46
CA THR A 266 -14.45 6.25 -0.47
C THR A 266 -13.25 6.85 0.26
N VAL A 267 -13.44 7.50 1.41
CA VAL A 267 -12.33 8.09 2.17
C VAL A 267 -11.43 7.02 2.79
N ILE A 268 -11.99 5.93 3.32
CA ILE A 268 -11.18 4.81 3.83
C ILE A 268 -10.40 4.15 2.69
N TYR A 269 -11.02 4.01 1.51
CA TYR A 269 -10.34 3.54 0.31
C TYR A 269 -9.16 4.46 -0.07
N SER A 270 -9.32 5.78 -0.01
CA SER A 270 -8.22 6.72 -0.29
C SER A 270 -7.10 6.61 0.75
N PHE A 271 -7.40 6.39 2.04
CA PHE A 271 -6.40 6.22 3.11
C PHE A 271 -5.81 4.79 3.21
N GLU A 272 -5.87 4.01 2.13
CA GLU A 272 -5.23 2.71 2.10
C GLU A 272 -3.71 2.80 1.92
N GLY A 273 -2.99 1.84 2.50
CA GLY A 273 -1.53 1.81 2.55
C GLY A 273 -0.98 0.95 3.70
N ILE A 274 -1.87 0.34 4.50
CA ILE A 274 -1.52 -0.47 5.68
C ILE A 274 -0.57 -1.63 5.36
N THR A 275 -0.69 -2.21 4.17
CA THR A 275 0.13 -3.36 3.73
C THR A 275 1.60 -2.99 3.49
N LEU A 276 1.86 -1.70 3.19
CA LEU A 276 3.19 -1.16 2.91
C LEU A 276 3.90 -0.67 4.18
N VAL A 277 3.17 -0.43 5.27
CA VAL A 277 3.72 0.15 6.50
C VAL A 277 4.85 -0.68 7.11
N LEU A 278 4.65 -2.00 7.28
CA LEU A 278 5.68 -2.88 7.85
C LEU A 278 6.89 -3.04 6.92
N PRO A 279 6.71 -3.36 5.61
CA PRO A 279 7.83 -3.41 4.67
C PRO A 279 8.65 -2.13 4.63
N LEU A 280 7.99 -0.96 4.50
CA LEU A 280 8.67 0.33 4.44
C LEU A 280 9.50 0.59 5.68
N LYS A 281 8.98 0.28 6.87
CA LYS A 281 9.74 0.40 8.11
C LYS A 281 10.99 -0.49 8.13
N ASN A 282 10.88 -1.71 7.63
CA ASN A 282 11.96 -2.70 7.65
C ASN A 282 13.09 -2.37 6.66
N GLU A 283 12.75 -1.72 5.54
CA GLU A 283 13.72 -1.33 4.51
C GLU A 283 14.40 0.03 4.80
N MET A 284 14.07 0.70 5.92
CA MET A 284 14.70 1.98 6.31
C MET A 284 16.11 1.81 6.88
N LYS A 285 17.00 2.77 6.58
CA LYS A 285 18.30 2.94 7.27
C LYS A 285 18.18 3.01 8.79
N LYS A 286 17.12 3.68 9.28
CA LYS A 286 16.84 3.86 10.72
C LYS A 286 15.36 3.56 10.98
N PRO A 287 14.95 2.30 11.17
CA PRO A 287 13.55 1.91 11.37
C PRO A 287 12.89 2.60 12.58
N SER A 288 13.67 2.95 13.60
CA SER A 288 13.19 3.69 14.78
C SER A 288 12.71 5.11 14.46
N ASN A 289 13.11 5.68 13.32
CA ASN A 289 12.62 6.98 12.87
C ASN A 289 11.29 6.89 12.11
N PHE A 290 10.81 5.70 11.76
CA PHE A 290 9.55 5.55 11.01
C PHE A 290 8.33 5.97 11.86
N SER A 291 8.28 5.54 13.13
CA SER A 291 7.12 5.68 14.01
C SER A 291 7.23 6.79 15.07
N LYS A 292 8.30 7.58 15.04
CA LYS A 292 8.45 8.76 15.92
C LYS A 292 7.35 9.79 15.66
N PRO A 293 7.09 10.73 16.59
CA PRO A 293 6.13 11.82 16.40
C PRO A 293 6.34 12.59 15.08
N PHE A 294 7.60 12.93 14.77
CA PHE A 294 8.03 13.50 13.48
C PHE A 294 8.65 12.46 12.54
N GLY A 295 8.20 11.22 12.65
CA GLY A 295 8.65 10.11 11.81
C GLY A 295 7.98 10.12 10.45
N VAL A 296 8.53 9.31 9.53
CA VAL A 296 8.07 9.18 8.14
C VAL A 296 6.56 8.93 8.07
N LEU A 297 6.03 8.06 8.93
CA LEU A 297 4.62 7.72 8.94
C LEU A 297 3.73 8.94 9.23
N ASN A 298 4.00 9.66 10.31
CA ASN A 298 3.15 10.79 10.72
C ASN A 298 3.26 11.95 9.73
N VAL A 299 4.48 12.31 9.34
CA VAL A 299 4.71 13.41 8.40
C VAL A 299 4.10 13.09 7.03
N GLY A 300 4.33 11.87 6.52
CA GLY A 300 3.77 11.44 5.25
C GLY A 300 2.24 11.40 5.27
N MET A 301 1.63 10.86 6.31
CA MET A 301 0.17 10.77 6.40
C MET A 301 -0.50 12.13 6.65
N VAL A 302 0.17 13.10 7.29
CA VAL A 302 -0.31 14.48 7.37
C VAL A 302 -0.31 15.14 5.98
N ILE A 303 0.75 14.94 5.19
CA ILE A 303 0.81 15.46 3.81
C ILE A 303 -0.29 14.83 2.95
N VAL A 304 -0.43 13.51 3.01
CA VAL A 304 -1.48 12.76 2.29
C VAL A 304 -2.88 13.23 2.71
N GLY A 305 -3.13 13.34 4.01
CA GLY A 305 -4.43 13.79 4.53
C GLY A 305 -4.75 15.24 4.12
N GLY A 306 -3.77 16.14 4.17
CA GLY A 306 -3.92 17.51 3.68
C GLY A 306 -4.27 17.56 2.18
N MET A 307 -3.59 16.74 1.37
CA MET A 307 -3.88 16.61 -0.06
C MET A 307 -5.27 16.04 -0.32
N PHE A 308 -5.71 15.07 0.47
CA PHE A 308 -7.06 14.49 0.33
C PHE A 308 -8.15 15.51 0.66
N VAL A 309 -7.99 16.26 1.75
CA VAL A 309 -8.93 17.32 2.12
C VAL A 309 -8.95 18.41 1.05
N ALA A 310 -7.79 18.87 0.59
CA ALA A 310 -7.71 19.89 -0.46
C ALA A 310 -8.37 19.40 -1.75
N MET A 311 -8.07 18.17 -2.17
CA MET A 311 -8.65 17.56 -3.36
C MET A 311 -10.16 17.42 -3.27
N GLY A 312 -10.68 16.81 -2.21
CA GLY A 312 -12.12 16.64 -2.01
C GLY A 312 -12.85 17.98 -1.91
N PHE A 313 -12.30 18.94 -1.16
CA PHE A 313 -12.91 20.25 -0.96
C PHE A 313 -12.98 21.05 -2.27
N ILE A 314 -11.85 21.18 -2.97
CA ILE A 314 -11.78 21.99 -4.20
C ILE A 314 -12.63 21.35 -5.31
N SER A 315 -12.61 20.03 -5.46
CA SER A 315 -13.40 19.35 -6.48
C SER A 315 -14.90 19.47 -6.24
N TYR A 316 -15.38 19.27 -5.00
CA TYR A 316 -16.80 19.46 -4.69
C TYR A 316 -17.20 20.94 -4.77
N LEU A 317 -16.33 21.87 -4.37
CA LEU A 317 -16.59 23.29 -4.55
C LEU A 317 -16.75 23.63 -6.04
N LYS A 318 -15.83 23.19 -6.90
CA LYS A 318 -15.87 23.47 -8.34
C LYS A 318 -17.09 22.83 -9.02
N TYR A 319 -17.30 21.53 -8.86
CA TYR A 319 -18.26 20.76 -9.66
C TYR A 319 -19.61 20.50 -8.96
N GLY A 320 -19.69 20.69 -7.64
CA GLY A 320 -20.93 20.47 -6.88
C GLY A 320 -21.50 19.06 -7.10
N ASP A 321 -22.81 18.95 -7.28
CA ASP A 321 -23.49 17.66 -7.46
C ASP A 321 -23.18 16.99 -8.82
N ALA A 322 -22.59 17.73 -9.76
CA ALA A 322 -22.14 17.23 -11.06
C ALA A 322 -20.74 16.58 -11.01
N VAL A 323 -20.09 16.53 -9.84
CA VAL A 323 -18.84 15.78 -9.68
C VAL A 323 -19.08 14.31 -10.02
N ALA A 324 -18.25 13.78 -10.90
CA ALA A 324 -18.27 12.38 -11.29
C ALA A 324 -17.46 11.55 -10.28
N GLY A 325 -17.60 10.22 -10.31
CA GLY A 325 -16.86 9.31 -9.43
C GLY A 325 -15.32 9.40 -9.52
N SER A 326 -14.79 10.11 -10.51
CA SER A 326 -13.42 10.60 -10.55
C SER A 326 -13.42 12.02 -11.10
N VAL A 327 -12.79 12.95 -10.40
CA VAL A 327 -12.70 14.35 -10.82
C VAL A 327 -12.02 14.55 -12.17
N THR A 328 -11.15 13.62 -12.58
CA THR A 328 -10.52 13.66 -13.91
C THR A 328 -11.55 13.58 -15.04
N LEU A 329 -12.70 12.97 -14.79
CA LEU A 329 -13.83 12.91 -15.75
C LEU A 329 -14.55 14.25 -15.89
N ASN A 330 -14.39 15.16 -14.94
CA ASN A 330 -14.96 16.49 -14.98
C ASN A 330 -14.02 17.53 -15.62
N LEU A 331 -12.80 17.13 -16.01
CA LEU A 331 -11.86 18.00 -16.71
C LEU A 331 -12.28 18.25 -18.18
N GLU A 332 -13.28 17.52 -18.69
CA GLU A 332 -13.91 17.87 -19.95
C GLU A 332 -14.68 19.19 -19.83
N SER A 333 -14.14 20.22 -20.48
CA SER A 333 -14.97 21.21 -21.15
C SER A 333 -14.74 21.00 -22.64
N LYS A 334 -15.78 20.63 -23.39
CA LYS A 334 -15.84 20.65 -24.87
C LYS A 334 -15.35 21.98 -25.50
N GLU A 335 -15.00 22.98 -24.70
CA GLU A 335 -14.61 24.33 -25.09
C GLU A 335 -13.10 24.51 -25.35
N VAL A 336 -12.22 23.65 -24.80
CA VAL A 336 -10.76 23.91 -24.86
C VAL A 336 -10.11 23.39 -26.15
N VAL A 337 -10.68 22.37 -26.80
CA VAL A 337 -10.05 21.75 -27.98
C VAL A 337 -10.55 22.34 -29.31
N ASP A 338 -11.73 22.96 -29.33
CA ASP A 338 -12.34 23.42 -30.59
C ASP A 338 -12.25 24.95 -30.82
N GLY A 339 -11.54 25.69 -29.97
CA GLY A 339 -11.33 27.13 -30.13
C GLY A 339 -12.61 27.98 -30.23
N LYS A 340 -13.77 27.40 -29.90
CA LYS A 340 -15.08 28.04 -29.95
C LYS A 340 -15.62 28.16 -28.54
N ILE A 341 -15.42 29.34 -27.97
CA ILE A 341 -16.20 29.85 -26.85
C ILE A 341 -17.64 29.96 -27.35
N ILE A 342 -18.49 28.96 -27.09
CA ILE A 342 -19.93 29.08 -27.29
C ILE A 342 -20.54 29.34 -25.93
N ILE A 343 -20.66 30.63 -25.60
CA ILE A 343 -21.50 31.11 -24.51
C ILE A 343 -22.92 30.59 -24.76
N LYS A 344 -23.32 29.51 -24.06
CA LYS A 344 -24.73 29.14 -23.98
C LYS A 344 -25.41 30.12 -23.04
N HIS A 345 -25.84 31.25 -23.59
CA HIS A 345 -26.92 32.04 -22.98
C HIS A 345 -28.14 31.13 -22.87
N SER A 346 -28.51 30.79 -21.64
CA SER A 346 -29.82 30.23 -21.34
C SER A 346 -30.86 31.34 -21.55
N SER A 347 -31.39 31.43 -22.76
CA SER A 347 -32.63 32.18 -23.01
C SER A 347 -33.80 31.33 -22.48
N TYR A 348 -34.38 31.78 -21.37
CA TYR A 348 -35.74 31.42 -20.99
C TYR A 348 -36.71 32.15 -21.94
N SER A 349 -37.49 31.37 -22.68
CA SER A 349 -38.72 31.71 -23.41
C SER A 349 -39.38 30.35 -23.71
N SER A 350 -40.62 30.04 -23.38
CA SER A 350 -41.80 30.79 -22.91
C SER A 350 -42.57 29.94 -21.89
#